data_AF-A0A7X3DAV3-F1
#
_entry.id   AF-A0A7X3DAV3-F1
#
_cell.length_a   1.000
_cell.length_b   1.000
_cell.length_c   1.000
_cell.angle_alpha   90.00
_cell.angle_beta   90.00
_cell.angle_gamma   90.00
#
_symmetry.space_group_name_H-M   'P 1'
#
loop_
_entity.id
_entity.type
_entity.pdbx_description
1 polymer ?
#
loop_
_entity_poly.entity_id
_entity_poly.type
_entity_poly.pdbx_seq_one_letter_code
_entity_poly.pdbx_strand_id
1 'polypeptide(L)'
;MRAKQFAAALAGALLIIAVPAYAAQPEAAQTEKQQPSGKDGGDQSQQSRSEDGWQFGQGHKHHHGNPPSAANIEEHRLAKLRYMANYFGISTEGKTVEQLKTELQAAKVKDKAKWEAFKAEHRAKRLEHLRRIAGEHGIATEGKTSDQLLDELRKLRRAEEKKQTESNAAKESKT
;
A
#
# COMPACT_ATOMS: atom_id res chain seq x y z
N MET A 1 65.37 -0.81 -6.82
CA MET A 1 65.80 0.40 -7.57
C MET A 1 64.65 0.87 -8.46
N ARG A 2 64.41 2.20 -8.48
CA ARG A 2 63.58 3.03 -9.43
C ARG A 2 62.06 2.76 -9.43
N ALA A 3 61.15 3.57 -8.90
CA ALA A 3 60.88 5.02 -8.84
C ALA A 3 60.11 5.63 -10.03
N LYS A 4 59.14 6.50 -9.68
CA LYS A 4 58.38 7.54 -10.43
C LYS A 4 56.97 7.12 -10.88
N GLN A 5 55.85 7.57 -10.29
CA GLN A 5 55.29 8.93 -10.10
C GLN A 5 55.12 9.70 -11.42
N PHE A 6 53.85 9.87 -11.84
CA PHE A 6 53.39 11.02 -12.64
C PHE A 6 52.01 11.46 -12.16
N ALA A 7 51.94 12.71 -11.74
CA ALA A 7 50.75 13.49 -11.49
C ALA A 7 50.63 14.56 -12.59
N ALA A 8 49.41 14.85 -13.04
CA ALA A 8 48.92 16.09 -13.68
C ALA A 8 47.42 15.84 -14.00
N ALA A 9 46.40 16.46 -13.38
CA ALA A 9 46.03 17.88 -13.21
C ALA A 9 45.77 18.61 -14.54
N LEU A 10 44.48 18.94 -14.80
CA LEU A 10 43.92 20.02 -15.66
C LEU A 10 42.37 19.84 -15.63
N ALA A 11 41.58 20.63 -14.89
CA ALA A 11 41.18 22.04 -15.06
C ALA A 11 40.10 22.29 -16.15
N GLY A 12 38.99 22.93 -15.75
CA GLY A 12 38.01 23.61 -16.59
C GLY A 12 36.64 22.93 -16.65
N ALA A 13 35.47 23.58 -16.55
CA ALA A 13 35.13 24.98 -16.31
C ALA A 13 33.64 25.02 -15.88
N LEU A 14 33.29 25.99 -15.03
CA LEU A 14 31.93 26.38 -14.67
C LEU A 14 31.10 26.79 -15.90
N LEU A 15 29.83 26.39 -15.98
CA LEU A 15 28.83 27.13 -16.75
C LEU A 15 27.50 27.16 -15.99
N ILE A 16 27.29 28.32 -15.35
CA ILE A 16 26.04 28.75 -14.73
C ILE A 16 25.07 29.15 -15.85
N ILE A 17 23.87 28.58 -15.89
CA ILE A 17 22.77 29.11 -16.71
C ILE A 17 21.69 29.64 -15.78
N ALA A 18 21.38 30.90 -15.99
CA ALA A 18 20.51 31.75 -15.20
C ALA A 18 19.03 31.34 -15.26
N VAL A 19 18.35 31.52 -14.13
CA VAL A 19 16.88 31.41 -14.00
C VAL A 19 16.26 32.76 -14.37
N PRO A 20 15.20 32.83 -15.18
CA PRO A 20 14.34 34.00 -15.20
C PRO A 20 13.32 33.89 -14.05
N ALA A 21 13.48 34.78 -13.07
CA ALA A 21 12.47 35.09 -12.09
C ALA A 21 11.30 35.80 -12.78
N TYR A 22 10.13 35.15 -12.85
CA TYR A 22 8.88 35.82 -13.23
C TYR A 22 8.25 36.38 -11.94
N ALA A 23 8.39 37.69 -11.76
CA ALA A 23 7.74 38.45 -10.71
C ALA A 23 6.40 39.02 -11.22
N ALA A 24 5.40 38.98 -10.35
CA ALA A 24 4.31 39.94 -10.18
C ALA A 24 3.41 40.30 -11.38
N GLN A 25 2.12 39.95 -11.26
CA GLN A 25 1.07 41.00 -11.25
C GLN A 25 -0.23 40.50 -10.57
N PRO A 26 -0.77 41.26 -9.60
CA PRO A 26 -2.13 41.10 -9.10
C PRO A 26 -3.07 42.07 -9.85
N GLU A 27 -4.25 41.62 -10.25
CA GLU A 27 -5.34 42.56 -10.56
C GLU A 27 -6.69 41.95 -10.23
N ALA A 28 -7.52 42.82 -9.66
CA ALA A 28 -8.76 42.56 -8.99
C ALA A 28 -9.97 42.67 -9.95
N ALA A 29 -11.13 42.26 -9.42
CA ALA A 29 -12.52 42.54 -9.82
C ALA A 29 -13.28 41.20 -9.85
N GLN A 30 -13.92 40.74 -8.77
CA GLN A 30 -15.14 41.30 -8.18
C GLN A 30 -16.11 41.84 -9.23
N THR A 31 -17.13 41.05 -9.55
CA THR A 31 -18.46 41.60 -9.81
C THR A 31 -19.51 40.69 -9.20
N GLU A 32 -19.90 41.12 -8.02
CA GLU A 32 -21.14 40.86 -7.32
C GLU A 32 -22.35 41.19 -8.21
N LYS A 33 -23.30 40.25 -8.35
CA LYS A 33 -24.70 40.57 -8.65
C LYS A 33 -25.62 39.66 -7.85
N GLN A 34 -25.93 40.14 -6.65
CA GLN A 34 -27.25 40.33 -6.08
C GLN A 34 -28.40 39.41 -6.52
N GLN A 35 -28.84 38.68 -5.50
CA GLN A 35 -30.13 38.07 -5.26
C GLN A 35 -31.31 39.08 -5.34
N PRO A 36 -32.49 38.60 -5.78
CA PRO A 36 -33.73 38.79 -5.01
C PRO A 36 -34.49 37.45 -4.94
N SER A 37 -34.74 36.84 -3.78
CA SER A 37 -35.77 37.12 -2.76
C SER A 37 -37.22 37.06 -3.25
N GLY A 38 -37.92 36.00 -2.81
CA GLY A 38 -39.38 35.88 -2.72
C GLY A 38 -40.03 35.22 -3.94
N LYS A 39 -41.08 34.40 -3.83
CA LYS A 39 -41.88 33.87 -2.72
C LYS A 39 -42.90 32.93 -3.40
N ASP A 40 -43.51 32.03 -2.64
CA ASP A 40 -44.70 31.25 -3.02
C ASP A 40 -44.40 30.16 -4.07
N GLY A 41 -44.95 28.95 -4.05
CA GLY A 41 -45.99 28.27 -3.31
C GLY A 41 -46.05 26.88 -3.97
N GLY A 42 -46.61 25.89 -3.27
CA GLY A 42 -46.42 24.46 -3.58
C GLY A 42 -46.74 24.02 -5.00
N ASP A 43 -46.09 22.94 -5.43
CA ASP A 43 -46.82 21.82 -6.01
C ASP A 43 -46.03 20.52 -5.85
N GLN A 44 -46.77 19.48 -5.54
CA GLN A 44 -46.31 18.12 -5.40
C GLN A 44 -46.01 17.56 -6.79
N SER A 45 -44.80 17.06 -7.02
CA SER A 45 -44.65 15.94 -7.94
C SER A 45 -43.60 14.97 -7.42
N GLN A 46 -44.13 13.88 -6.89
CA GLN A 46 -43.42 12.64 -6.71
C GLN A 46 -42.89 12.22 -8.08
N GLN A 47 -41.57 12.31 -8.27
CA GLN A 47 -40.91 11.53 -9.28
C GLN A 47 -39.87 10.70 -8.56
N SER A 48 -40.33 9.50 -8.21
CA SER A 48 -39.58 8.32 -7.84
C SER A 48 -38.38 8.15 -8.76
N ARG A 49 -37.26 8.77 -8.36
CA ARG A 49 -35.95 8.37 -8.81
C ARG A 49 -35.69 7.05 -8.10
N SER A 50 -35.80 5.96 -8.84
CA SER A 50 -35.38 4.64 -8.44
C SER A 50 -33.98 4.74 -7.83
N GLU A 51 -33.94 4.71 -6.50
CA GLU A 51 -32.76 4.33 -5.75
C GLU A 51 -32.54 2.86 -6.11
N ASP A 52 -31.73 2.62 -7.14
CA ASP A 52 -31.02 1.36 -7.30
C ASP A 52 -30.07 1.25 -6.10
N GLY A 53 -30.69 0.94 -4.96
CA GLY A 53 -30.02 0.61 -3.74
C GLY A 53 -29.18 -0.60 -4.05
N TRP A 54 -27.87 -0.44 -3.89
CA TRP A 54 -26.95 -1.54 -3.76
C TRP A 54 -27.49 -2.49 -2.68
N GLN A 55 -28.29 -3.46 -3.10
CA GLN A 55 -28.72 -4.59 -2.28
C GLN A 55 -27.48 -5.44 -2.05
N PHE A 56 -26.68 -5.01 -1.06
CA PHE A 56 -25.67 -5.83 -0.44
C PHE A 56 -26.37 -7.05 0.14
N GLY A 57 -26.38 -8.11 -0.65
CA GLY A 57 -26.89 -9.41 -0.31
C GLY A 57 -26.36 -9.84 1.06
N GLN A 58 -27.32 -10.26 1.87
CA GLN A 58 -27.20 -10.80 3.20
C GLN A 58 -26.11 -11.89 3.27
N GLY A 59 -25.18 -11.76 4.24
CA GLY A 59 -24.51 -12.93 4.81
C GLY A 59 -23.02 -13.15 4.49
N HIS A 60 -22.19 -12.12 4.43
CA HIS A 60 -20.76 -12.30 4.72
C HIS A 60 -20.51 -12.07 6.21
N LYS A 61 -20.77 -13.11 7.02
CA LYS A 61 -20.20 -13.22 8.37
C LYS A 61 -18.69 -13.33 8.19
N HIS A 62 -18.00 -12.20 8.11
CA HIS A 62 -16.55 -12.19 8.28
C HIS A 62 -16.29 -12.85 9.63
N HIS A 63 -15.50 -13.92 9.67
CA HIS A 63 -15.08 -14.51 10.94
C HIS A 63 -14.35 -13.42 11.72
N HIS A 64 -15.07 -12.77 12.64
CA HIS A 64 -14.57 -11.71 13.50
C HIS A 64 -13.68 -12.37 14.56
N GLY A 65 -12.46 -12.73 14.16
CA GLY A 65 -11.37 -12.68 15.13
C GLY A 65 -11.35 -11.25 15.69
N ASN A 66 -11.13 -11.13 16.99
CA ASN A 66 -11.00 -9.81 17.63
C ASN A 66 -10.00 -8.99 16.79
N PRO A 67 -10.36 -7.80 16.29
CA PRO A 67 -9.46 -7.03 15.45
C PRO A 67 -8.13 -6.86 16.21
N PRO A 68 -6.98 -7.01 15.54
CA PRO A 68 -5.71 -6.84 16.22
C PRO A 68 -5.73 -5.49 16.95
N SER A 69 -5.38 -5.51 18.23
CA SER A 69 -5.34 -4.29 19.06
C SER A 69 -4.54 -3.22 18.33
N ALA A 70 -4.94 -1.95 18.46
CA ALA A 70 -4.19 -0.83 17.90
C ALA A 70 -2.70 -0.89 18.27
N ALA A 71 -2.40 -1.34 19.50
CA ALA A 71 -1.03 -1.57 19.95
C ALA A 71 -0.29 -2.60 19.08
N ASN A 72 -0.88 -3.76 18.82
CA ASN A 72 -0.27 -4.82 18.01
C ASN A 72 -0.02 -4.37 16.55
N ILE A 73 -0.93 -3.56 16.01
CA ILE A 73 -0.78 -3.00 14.65
C ILE A 73 0.40 -2.03 14.61
N GLU A 74 0.53 -1.15 15.60
CA GLU A 74 1.64 -0.19 15.68
C GLU A 74 2.97 -0.87 15.93
N GLU A 75 3.03 -1.88 16.80
CA GLU A 75 4.22 -2.71 17.02
C GLU A 75 4.67 -3.39 15.73
N HIS A 76 3.73 -3.99 14.98
CA HIS A 76 4.05 -4.64 13.71
C HIS A 76 4.56 -3.63 12.67
N ARG A 77 3.94 -2.44 12.59
CA ARG A 77 4.40 -1.35 11.73
C ARG A 77 5.81 -0.88 12.11
N LEU A 78 6.08 -0.73 13.40
CA LEU A 78 7.37 -0.32 13.92
C LEU A 78 8.45 -1.37 13.65
N ALA A 79 8.17 -2.64 13.91
CA ALA A 79 9.07 -3.75 13.62
C ALA A 79 9.45 -3.78 12.12
N LYS A 80 8.47 -3.58 11.24
CA LYS A 80 8.71 -3.49 9.80
C LYS A 80 9.59 -2.30 9.42
N LEU A 81 9.37 -1.12 10.02
CA LEU A 81 10.22 0.05 9.78
C LEU A 81 11.65 -0.17 10.26
N ARG A 82 11.85 -0.76 11.44
CA ARG A 82 13.19 -1.10 11.95
C ARG A 82 13.90 -2.11 11.06
N TYR A 83 13.19 -3.15 10.62
CA TYR A 83 13.73 -4.12 9.67
C TYR A 83 14.21 -3.46 8.37
N MET A 84 13.39 -2.57 7.80
CA MET A 84 13.77 -1.84 6.60
C MET A 84 14.93 -0.88 6.87
N ALA A 85 14.91 -0.13 7.97
CA ALA A 85 15.99 0.77 8.36
C ALA A 85 17.34 0.02 8.46
N ASN A 86 17.35 -1.14 9.14
CA ASN A 86 18.54 -1.99 9.24
C ASN A 86 19.06 -2.45 7.88
N TYR A 87 18.17 -2.84 6.96
CA TYR A 87 18.56 -3.22 5.59
C TYR A 87 19.25 -2.07 4.84
N PHE A 88 18.82 -0.83 5.07
CA PHE A 88 19.40 0.37 4.50
C PHE A 88 20.59 0.92 5.30
N GLY A 89 20.94 0.32 6.44
CA GLY A 89 22.04 0.78 7.30
C GLY A 89 21.69 2.02 8.13
N ILE A 90 20.40 2.28 8.35
CA ILE A 90 19.92 3.40 9.17
C ILE A 90 19.85 2.93 10.63
N SER A 91 20.51 3.66 11.53
CA SER A 91 20.41 3.39 12.98
C SER A 91 18.98 3.58 13.47
N THR A 92 18.47 2.60 14.22
CA THR A 92 17.11 2.61 14.80
C THR A 92 17.06 2.99 16.27
N GLU A 93 18.21 3.15 16.92
CA GLU A 93 18.30 3.44 18.36
C GLU A 93 18.00 4.92 18.63
N GLY A 94 17.11 5.18 19.59
CA GLY A 94 16.74 6.54 20.00
C GLY A 94 15.93 7.36 18.98
N LYS A 95 15.61 6.80 17.80
CA LYS A 95 14.86 7.51 16.76
C LYS A 95 13.36 7.29 16.87
N THR A 96 12.59 8.33 16.55
CA THR A 96 11.13 8.24 16.46
C THR A 96 10.68 7.55 15.18
N VAL A 97 9.44 7.07 15.17
CA VAL A 97 8.83 6.41 13.99
C VAL A 97 8.82 7.33 12.77
N GLU A 98 8.56 8.62 12.98
CA GLU A 98 8.51 9.63 11.91
C GLU A 98 9.90 9.89 11.34
N GLN A 99 10.93 10.00 12.18
CA GLN A 99 12.32 10.13 11.74
C GLN A 99 12.74 8.92 10.91
N LEU A 100 12.44 7.70 11.37
CA LEU A 100 12.74 6.48 10.61
C LEU A 100 12.04 6.45 9.25
N LYS A 101 10.77 6.88 9.18
CA LYS A 101 10.05 6.98 7.90
C LYS A 101 10.73 7.96 6.96
N THR A 102 11.09 9.15 7.43
CA THR A 102 11.72 10.19 6.62
C THR A 102 13.09 9.75 6.11
N GLU A 103 13.94 9.22 6.98
CA GLU A 103 15.25 8.71 6.59
C GLU A 103 15.16 7.54 5.62
N LEU A 104 14.20 6.63 5.84
CA LEU A 104 13.96 5.52 4.93
C LEU A 104 13.45 5.98 3.56
N GLN A 105 12.59 7.01 3.51
CA GLN A 105 12.17 7.60 2.24
C GLN A 105 13.35 8.27 1.52
N ALA A 106 14.21 8.99 2.24
CA ALA A 106 15.42 9.57 1.67
C ALA A 106 16.35 8.46 1.12
N ALA A 107 16.53 7.37 1.87
CA ALA A 107 17.34 6.22 1.42
C ALA A 107 16.74 5.52 0.18
N LYS A 108 15.40 5.44 0.08
CA LYS A 108 14.74 4.91 -1.13
C LYS A 108 14.97 5.76 -2.37
N VAL A 109 14.96 7.09 -2.20
CA VAL A 109 15.20 8.03 -3.31
C VAL A 109 16.67 8.01 -3.71
N LYS A 110 17.57 8.00 -2.73
CA LYS A 110 19.02 7.95 -2.94
C LYS A 110 19.46 6.66 -3.61
N ASP A 111 19.01 5.52 -3.09
CA ASP A 111 19.44 4.18 -3.52
C ASP A 111 18.28 3.38 -4.10
N LYS A 112 17.64 3.92 -5.15
CA LYS A 112 16.49 3.28 -5.81
C LYS A 112 16.80 1.85 -6.28
N ALA A 113 18.03 1.59 -6.74
CA ALA A 113 18.48 0.25 -7.13
C ALA A 113 18.44 -0.74 -5.95
N LYS A 114 18.91 -0.33 -4.77
CA LYS A 114 18.87 -1.14 -3.55
C LYS A 114 17.42 -1.39 -3.10
N TRP A 115 16.54 -0.41 -3.26
CA TRP A 115 15.11 -0.56 -3.01
C TRP A 115 14.42 -1.55 -3.96
N GLU A 116 14.73 -1.51 -5.26
CA GLU A 116 14.22 -2.49 -6.21
C GLU A 116 14.74 -3.89 -5.92
N ALA A 117 16.03 -4.04 -5.58
CA ALA A 117 16.62 -5.30 -5.17
C ALA A 117 15.94 -5.88 -3.92
N PHE A 118 15.73 -5.06 -2.89
CA PHE A 118 14.98 -5.43 -1.68
C PHE A 118 13.58 -5.96 -2.02
N LYS A 119 12.84 -5.25 -2.88
CA LYS A 119 11.51 -5.67 -3.33
C LYS A 119 11.56 -6.95 -4.15
N ALA A 120 12.56 -7.13 -5.01
CA ALA A 120 12.71 -8.34 -5.81
C ALA A 120 12.97 -9.57 -4.93
N GLU A 121 13.90 -9.45 -3.98
CA GLU A 121 14.22 -10.51 -3.02
C GLU A 121 12.98 -10.92 -2.20
N HIS A 122 12.24 -9.94 -1.69
CA HIS A 122 11.03 -10.22 -0.89
C HIS A 122 9.87 -10.77 -1.74
N ARG A 123 9.77 -10.35 -3.01
CA ARG A 123 8.80 -10.94 -3.95
C ARG A 123 9.16 -12.41 -4.22
N ALA A 124 10.43 -12.73 -4.43
CA ALA A 124 10.89 -14.10 -4.62
C ALA A 124 10.60 -14.98 -3.38
N LYS A 125 10.96 -14.51 -2.18
CA LYS A 125 10.65 -15.18 -0.90
C LYS A 125 9.15 -15.43 -0.71
N ARG A 126 8.32 -14.42 -1.02
CA ARG A 126 6.85 -14.55 -0.95
C ARG A 126 6.35 -15.61 -1.92
N LEU A 127 6.87 -15.63 -3.15
CA LEU A 127 6.46 -16.57 -4.18
C LEU A 127 6.89 -18.00 -3.83
N GLU A 128 8.10 -18.20 -3.32
CA GLU A 128 8.56 -19.49 -2.79
C GLU A 128 7.65 -19.98 -1.65
N HIS A 129 7.35 -19.10 -0.69
CA HIS A 129 6.45 -19.43 0.41
C HIS A 129 5.04 -19.82 -0.08
N LEU A 130 4.51 -19.11 -1.09
CA LEU A 130 3.23 -19.45 -1.70
C LEU A 130 3.28 -20.79 -2.43
N ARG A 131 4.37 -21.10 -3.14
CA ARG A 131 4.56 -22.41 -3.78
C ARG A 131 4.59 -23.54 -2.74
N ARG A 132 5.27 -23.34 -1.61
CA ARG A 132 5.29 -24.32 -0.52
C ARG A 132 3.88 -24.59 0.00
N ILE A 133 3.12 -23.54 0.36
CA ILE A 133 1.75 -23.68 0.85
C ILE A 133 0.85 -24.32 -0.22
N ALA A 134 0.96 -23.87 -1.48
CA ALA A 134 0.22 -24.46 -2.58
C ALA A 134 0.51 -25.97 -2.73
N GLY A 135 1.77 -26.38 -2.62
CA GLY A 135 2.17 -27.78 -2.60
C GLY A 135 1.57 -28.57 -1.43
N GLU A 136 1.54 -27.98 -0.23
CA GLU A 136 0.90 -28.57 0.96
C GLU A 136 -0.61 -28.83 0.75
N HIS A 137 -1.27 -27.97 -0.04
CA HIS A 137 -2.68 -28.11 -0.38
C HIS A 137 -2.94 -28.82 -1.73
N GLY A 138 -1.91 -29.40 -2.38
CA GLY A 138 -2.06 -30.13 -3.64
C GLY A 138 -2.37 -29.26 -4.87
N ILE A 139 -2.09 -27.96 -4.81
CA ILE A 139 -2.23 -27.04 -5.95
C ILE A 139 -0.99 -27.14 -6.84
N ALA A 140 -1.21 -27.26 -8.16
CA ALA A 140 -0.12 -27.17 -9.16
C ALA A 140 0.57 -25.80 -9.08
N THR A 141 1.91 -25.77 -8.94
CA THR A 141 2.71 -24.55 -8.72
C THR A 141 3.53 -24.08 -9.93
N GLU A 142 3.63 -24.93 -10.95
CA GLU A 142 4.41 -24.66 -12.16
C GLU A 142 3.70 -23.62 -13.05
N GLY A 143 4.46 -22.64 -13.55
CA GLY A 143 3.95 -21.59 -14.44
C GLY A 143 3.01 -20.56 -13.80
N LYS A 144 2.58 -20.73 -12.55
CA LYS A 144 1.66 -19.80 -11.88
C LYS A 144 2.35 -18.59 -11.27
N THR A 145 1.68 -17.44 -11.33
CA THR A 145 2.12 -16.21 -10.67
C THR A 145 1.75 -16.22 -9.18
N SER A 146 2.36 -15.32 -8.39
CA SER A 146 2.05 -15.19 -6.96
C SER A 146 0.57 -14.90 -6.71
N ASP A 147 -0.06 -14.11 -7.57
CA ASP A 147 -1.45 -13.69 -7.39
C ASP A 147 -2.41 -14.83 -7.71
N GLN A 148 -2.10 -15.62 -8.75
CA GLN A 148 -2.86 -16.84 -9.07
C GLN A 148 -2.79 -17.87 -7.94
N LEU A 149 -1.60 -18.12 -7.39
CA LEU A 149 -1.44 -19.02 -6.24
C LEU A 149 -2.22 -18.53 -5.02
N LEU A 150 -2.21 -17.22 -4.76
CA LEU A 150 -2.95 -16.63 -3.65
C LEU A 150 -4.47 -16.81 -3.81
N ASP A 151 -4.98 -16.59 -5.02
CA ASP A 151 -6.41 -16.72 -5.29
C ASP A 151 -6.87 -18.17 -5.22
N GLU A 152 -6.07 -19.12 -5.70
CA GLU A 152 -6.38 -20.55 -5.56
C GLU A 152 -6.37 -20.99 -4.09
N LEU A 153 -5.34 -20.59 -3.33
CA LEU A 153 -5.28 -20.87 -1.88
C LEU A 153 -6.47 -20.26 -1.13
N ARG A 154 -6.88 -19.04 -1.49
CA ARG A 154 -8.06 -18.39 -0.91
C ARG A 154 -9.35 -19.14 -1.25
N LYS A 155 -9.48 -19.63 -2.49
CA LYS A 155 -10.66 -20.43 -2.91
C LYS A 155 -10.71 -21.77 -2.16
N LEU A 156 -9.58 -22.46 -2.01
CA LEU A 156 -9.50 -23.70 -1.25
C LEU A 156 -9.94 -23.50 0.20
N ARG A 157 -9.38 -22.50 0.89
CA ARG A 157 -9.75 -22.20 2.28
C ARG A 157 -11.25 -21.96 2.42
N ARG A 158 -11.85 -21.16 1.55
CA ARG A 158 -13.30 -20.90 1.57
C ARG A 158 -14.13 -22.18 1.33
N ALA A 159 -13.65 -23.08 0.48
CA ALA A 159 -14.32 -24.35 0.22
C ALA A 159 -14.22 -25.30 1.43
N GLU A 160 -13.06 -25.35 2.08
CA GLU A 160 -12.84 -26.09 3.33
C GLU A 160 -13.72 -25.54 4.47
N GLU A 161 -13.76 -24.21 4.64
CA GLU A 161 -14.62 -23.53 5.62
C GLU A 161 -16.11 -23.90 5.39
N LYS A 162 -16.60 -23.84 4.14
CA LYS A 162 -17.98 -24.23 3.81
C LYS A 162 -18.27 -25.69 4.18
N LYS A 163 -17.43 -26.63 3.74
CA LYS A 163 -17.57 -28.06 4.08
C LYS A 163 -17.59 -28.28 5.59
N GLN A 164 -16.72 -27.58 6.33
CA GLN A 164 -16.66 -27.68 7.78
C GLN A 164 -17.95 -27.16 8.42
N THR A 165 -18.46 -25.99 7.99
CA THR A 165 -19.73 -25.44 8.50
C THR A 165 -20.92 -26.36 8.23
N GLU A 166 -21.01 -26.94 7.03
CA GLU A 166 -22.07 -27.89 6.67
C GLU A 166 -21.98 -29.18 7.51
N SER A 167 -20.77 -29.70 7.71
CA SER A 167 -20.56 -30.91 8.53
C SER A 167 -20.88 -30.69 10.02
N ASN A 168 -20.63 -29.49 10.54
CA ASN A 168 -20.94 -29.15 11.93
C ASN A 168 -22.46 -28.95 12.12
N ALA A 169 -23.14 -28.26 11.19
CA ALA A 169 -24.60 -28.10 11.22
C ALA A 169 -25.34 -29.46 11.13
N ALA A 170 -24.82 -30.40 10.33
CA ALA A 170 -25.38 -31.75 10.22
C ALA A 170 -25.17 -32.60 11.50
N LYS A 171 -24.16 -32.29 12.31
CA LYS A 171 -23.93 -32.95 13.61
C LYS A 171 -24.83 -32.37 14.70
N GLU A 172 -24.98 -31.04 14.75
CA GLU A 172 -25.82 -30.36 15.74
C GLU A 172 -27.32 -30.68 15.59
N SER A 173 -27.79 -30.95 14.37
CA SER A 173 -29.20 -31.33 14.10
C SER A 173 -29.54 -32.81 14.38
N LYS A 174 -28.54 -33.64 14.72
CA LYS A 174 -28.71 -35.07 15.07
C LYS A 174 -28.62 -35.35 16.57
N THR A 175 -28.37 -34.33 17.37
CA THR A 175 -28.41 -34.31 18.85
C THR A 175 -29.65 -33.60 19.32
#